data_AF-A0A2T0FJ50-F1
#
_entry.id   AF-A0A2T0FJ50-F1
#
_cell.length_a   1.000
_cell.length_b   1.000
_cell.length_c   1.000
_cell.angle_alpha   90.00
_cell.angle_beta   90.00
_cell.angle_gamma   90.00
#
_symmetry.space_group_name_H-M   'P 1'
#
loop_
_entity.id
_entity.type
_entity.pdbx_description
1 polymer ?
#
loop_
_entity_poly.entity_id
_entity_poly.type
_entity_poly.pdbx_seq_one_letter_code
_entity_poly.pdbx_strand_id
1 'polypeptide(L)'
;MLTRRFYATYRDTKYRNPNGTMTMAAIRARQPYALRNALLGLGMLSFAVGTYMWAYQSFTPDDFSDVPVPPLSEEELARLRKEYGLDKK
;
A
#
# COMPACT_ATOMS: atom_id res chain seq x y z
N MET A 1 -26.31 -38.55 31.15
CA MET A 1 -27.16 -37.49 30.55
C MET A 1 -26.37 -36.18 30.40
N LEU A 2 -25.24 -36.15 29.66
CA LEU A 2 -24.36 -34.95 29.59
C LEU A 2 -23.56 -34.84 28.26
N THR A 3 -24.22 -34.91 27.09
CA THR A 3 -23.52 -34.72 25.80
C THR A 3 -24.19 -33.74 24.82
N ARG A 4 -25.28 -33.06 25.22
CA ARG A 4 -26.00 -32.14 24.32
C ARG A 4 -25.50 -30.68 24.28
N ARG A 5 -24.55 -30.30 25.14
CA ARG A 5 -24.14 -28.89 25.31
C ARG A 5 -23.06 -28.41 24.31
N PHE A 6 -22.25 -29.32 23.77
CA PHE A 6 -21.09 -28.95 22.94
C PHE A 6 -21.36 -28.96 21.42
N TYR A 7 -22.40 -29.63 20.94
CA TYR A 7 -22.75 -29.66 19.50
C TYR A 7 -23.64 -28.49 19.04
N ALA A 8 -24.16 -27.68 19.96
CA ALA A 8 -25.00 -26.51 19.63
C ALA A 8 -24.21 -25.37 18.94
N THR A 9 -22.88 -25.36 19.05
CA THR A 9 -22.01 -24.38 18.40
C THR A 9 -21.73 -24.68 16.91
N TYR A 10 -22.09 -25.87 16.42
CA TYR A 10 -21.91 -26.29 15.03
C TYR A 10 -23.25 -26.56 14.34
N ARG A 11 -24.29 -25.81 14.70
CA ARG A 11 -25.61 -25.88 14.05
C ARG A 11 -25.86 -24.57 13.32
N ASP A 12 -26.27 -24.67 12.06
CA ASP A 12 -26.80 -23.56 11.29
C ASP A 12 -28.05 -23.02 11.98
N THR A 13 -28.03 -21.73 12.31
CA THR A 13 -29.15 -21.06 12.98
C THR A 13 -29.50 -19.83 12.18
N LYS A 14 -30.74 -19.34 12.36
CA LYS A 14 -31.24 -18.11 11.71
C LYS A 14 -30.28 -16.91 11.84
N TYR A 15 -29.41 -16.90 12.85
CA TYR A 15 -28.49 -15.81 13.16
C TYR A 15 -26.99 -16.15 13.00
N ARG A 16 -26.61 -17.41 12.74
CA ARG A 16 -25.20 -17.82 12.61
C ARG A 16 -25.02 -18.85 11.51
N ASN A 17 -24.15 -18.52 10.55
CA ASN A 17 -23.64 -19.45 9.56
C ASN A 17 -22.31 -20.06 10.06
N PRO A 18 -22.20 -21.40 10.18
CA PRO A 18 -20.97 -22.06 10.63
C PRO A 18 -19.81 -21.98 9.60
N ASN A 19 -20.08 -21.63 8.35
CA ASN A 19 -19.09 -21.60 7.27
C ASN A 19 -18.26 -20.30 7.23
N GLY A 20 -18.39 -19.44 8.25
CA GLY A 20 -17.70 -18.14 8.31
C GLY A 20 -18.23 -17.10 7.31
N THR A 21 -19.22 -17.45 6.49
CA THR A 21 -19.85 -16.54 5.54
C THR A 21 -20.93 -15.70 6.23
N MET A 22 -21.24 -14.57 5.61
CA MET A 22 -22.22 -13.64 6.15
C MET A 22 -23.64 -14.21 6.06
N THR A 23 -24.47 -14.02 7.10
CA THR A 23 -25.88 -14.44 7.08
C THR A 23 -26.72 -13.50 6.20
N MET A 24 -27.83 -13.99 5.65
CA MET A 24 -28.75 -13.18 4.82
C MET A 24 -29.30 -11.96 5.57
N ALA A 25 -29.52 -12.08 6.89
CA ALA A 25 -29.94 -10.97 7.74
C ALA A 25 -28.85 -9.88 7.82
N ALA A 26 -27.58 -10.28 7.98
CA ALA A 26 -26.45 -9.35 8.05
C ALA A 26 -26.19 -8.66 6.70
N ILE A 27 -26.35 -9.37 5.57
CA ILE A 27 -26.26 -8.77 4.23
C ILE A 27 -27.30 -7.66 4.08
N ARG A 28 -28.56 -7.91 4.45
CA ARG A 28 -29.65 -6.93 4.37
C ARG A 28 -29.38 -5.69 5.22
N ALA A 29 -28.87 -5.86 6.43
CA ALA A 29 -28.57 -4.76 7.34
C ALA A 29 -27.50 -3.79 6.78
N ARG A 30 -26.62 -4.28 5.88
CA ARG A 30 -25.54 -3.47 5.28
C ARG A 30 -25.89 -2.84 3.94
N GLN A 31 -26.97 -3.31 3.27
CA GLN A 31 -27.45 -2.77 2.00
C GLN A 31 -27.52 -1.23 1.94
N PRO A 32 -28.11 -0.53 2.93
CA PRO A 32 -28.27 0.93 2.82
C PRO A 32 -26.95 1.71 2.93
N TYR A 33 -25.88 1.10 3.44
CA TYR A 33 -24.58 1.77 3.64
C TYR A 33 -23.55 1.41 2.57
N ALA A 34 -23.86 0.46 1.67
CA ALA A 34 -22.91 -0.02 0.67
C ALA A 34 -22.36 1.11 -0.20
N LEU A 35 -23.24 1.97 -0.73
CA LEU A 35 -22.84 3.10 -1.57
C LEU A 35 -22.07 4.15 -0.78
N ARG A 36 -22.54 4.52 0.43
CA ARG A 36 -21.90 5.55 1.26
C ARG A 36 -20.48 5.13 1.67
N ASN A 37 -20.31 3.87 2.04
CA ASN A 37 -19.01 3.32 2.41
C ASN A 37 -18.09 3.20 1.19
N ALA A 38 -18.61 2.83 0.02
CA ALA A 38 -17.83 2.78 -1.22
C ALA A 38 -17.33 4.18 -1.62
N LEU A 39 -18.18 5.21 -1.54
CA LEU A 39 -17.79 6.59 -1.80
C LEU A 39 -16.73 7.09 -0.82
N LEU A 40 -16.89 6.79 0.48
CA LEU A 40 -15.89 7.13 1.49
C LEU A 40 -14.56 6.44 1.20
N GLY A 41 -14.59 5.14 0.90
CA GLY A 41 -13.40 4.38 0.54
C GLY A 41 -12.70 4.92 -0.71
N LEU A 42 -13.46 5.28 -1.74
CA LEU A 42 -12.94 5.91 -2.95
C LEU A 42 -12.30 7.27 -2.65
N GLY A 43 -12.92 8.08 -1.77
CA GLY A 43 -12.35 9.36 -1.34
C GLY A 43 -11.03 9.20 -0.59
N MET A 44 -10.92 8.19 0.28
CA MET A 44 -9.66 7.89 0.98
C MET A 44 -8.58 7.41 0.02
N LEU A 45 -8.93 6.53 -0.92
CA LEU A 45 -8.01 6.02 -1.94
C LEU A 45 -7.54 7.14 -2.89
N SER A 46 -8.46 7.99 -3.36
CA SER A 46 -8.12 9.11 -4.24
C SER A 46 -7.22 10.13 -3.54
N PHE A 47 -7.44 10.38 -2.24
CA PHE A 47 -6.55 11.22 -1.46
C PHE A 47 -5.14 10.64 -1.39
N ALA A 48 -5.00 9.37 -1.00
CA ALA A 48 -3.69 8.72 -0.89
C ALA A 48 -2.92 8.69 -2.22
N VAL A 49 -3.59 8.25 -3.30
CA VAL A 49 -3.00 8.20 -4.63
C VAL A 49 -2.70 9.60 -5.15
N GLY A 50 -3.60 10.56 -4.93
CA GLY A 50 -3.43 11.94 -5.35
C GLY A 50 -2.20 12.59 -4.71
N THR A 51 -2.03 12.42 -3.39
CA THR A 51 -0.84 12.92 -2.69
C THR A 51 0.44 12.27 -3.21
N TYR A 52 0.44 10.94 -3.44
CA TYR A 52 1.60 10.24 -4.00
C TYR A 52 1.96 10.77 -5.40
N MET A 53 0.98 10.89 -6.29
CA MET A 53 1.20 11.38 -7.65
C MET A 53 1.69 12.82 -7.67
N TRP A 54 1.12 13.68 -6.81
CA TRP A 54 1.56 15.06 -6.65
C TRP A 54 3.02 15.12 -6.17
N ALA A 55 3.37 14.34 -5.17
CA ALA A 55 4.74 14.27 -4.66
C ALA A 55 5.71 13.80 -5.75
N TYR A 56 5.36 12.72 -6.46
CA TYR A 56 6.16 12.19 -7.56
C TYR A 56 6.44 13.23 -8.65
N GLN A 57 5.44 14.03 -9.02
CA GLN A 57 5.60 15.09 -10.02
C GLN A 57 6.35 16.31 -9.50
N SER A 58 6.23 16.59 -8.19
CA SER A 58 6.86 17.74 -7.54
C SER A 58 8.33 17.50 -7.20
N PHE A 59 8.78 16.25 -7.19
CA PHE A 59 10.21 15.92 -7.17
C PHE A 59 10.84 16.26 -8.53
N THR A 60 11.16 17.54 -8.72
CA THR A 60 12.04 17.98 -9.79
C THR A 60 13.43 17.37 -9.56
N PRO A 61 14.11 16.81 -10.58
CA PRO A 61 15.53 16.47 -10.48
C PRO A 61 16.32 17.71 -10.05
N ASP A 62 17.19 17.57 -9.06
CA ASP A 62 18.04 18.67 -8.60
C ASP A 62 18.97 19.12 -9.74
N ASP A 63 19.00 20.41 -10.04
CA ASP A 63 19.87 20.98 -11.07
C ASP A 63 21.19 21.39 -10.40
N PHE A 64 22.16 20.46 -10.40
CA PHE A 64 23.49 20.70 -9.83
C PHE A 64 24.35 21.70 -10.62
N SER A 65 23.74 22.55 -11.46
CA SER A 65 24.44 23.53 -12.29
C SER A 65 25.06 24.68 -11.46
N ASP A 66 24.56 24.91 -10.24
CA ASP A 66 25.04 25.93 -9.32
C ASP A 66 26.14 25.44 -8.35
N VAL A 67 26.32 24.12 -8.23
CA VAL A 67 27.33 23.53 -7.36
C VAL A 67 28.69 23.50 -8.09
N PRO A 68 29.71 24.26 -7.63
CA PRO A 68 31.02 24.20 -8.23
C PRO A 68 31.67 22.85 -7.95
N VAL A 69 32.08 22.14 -9.02
CA VAL A 69 32.82 20.88 -8.89
C VAL A 69 34.22 21.18 -8.35
N PRO A 70 34.66 20.54 -7.25
CA PRO A 70 36.01 20.73 -6.74
C PRO A 70 37.04 20.25 -7.77
N PRO A 71 38.20 20.93 -7.89
CA PRO A 71 39.26 20.48 -8.78
C PRO A 71 39.80 19.13 -8.28
N LEU A 72 39.76 18.11 -9.15
CA LEU A 72 40.32 16.79 -8.87
C LEU A 72 41.79 16.75 -9.31
N SER A 73 42.66 16.15 -8.50
CA SER A 73 44.01 15.82 -8.96
C SER A 73 43.98 14.68 -9.98
N GLU A 74 44.94 14.66 -10.91
CA GLU A 74 45.09 13.59 -11.91
C GLU A 74 45.19 12.20 -11.27
N GLU A 75 45.85 12.10 -10.11
CA GLU A 75 46.02 10.86 -9.35
C GLU A 75 44.70 10.35 -8.75
N GLU A 76 43.89 11.26 -8.19
CA GLU A 76 42.57 10.93 -7.68
C GLU A 76 41.60 10.55 -8.80
N LEU A 77 41.69 11.21 -9.96
CA LEU A 77 40.86 10.90 -11.12
C LEU A 77 41.13 9.48 -11.65
N ALA A 78 42.41 9.10 -11.75
CA ALA A 78 42.81 7.76 -12.16
C ALA A 78 42.36 6.69 -11.15
N ARG A 79 42.43 6.98 -9.85
CA ARG A 79 41.89 6.10 -8.79
C ARG A 79 40.39 5.91 -8.92
N LEU A 80 39.63 7.01 -9.09
CA LEU A 80 38.17 6.98 -9.17
C LEU A 80 37.68 6.24 -10.44
N ARG A 81 38.30 6.46 -11.60
CA ARG A 81 37.95 5.73 -12.84
C ARG A 81 38.11 4.21 -12.70
N LYS A 82 39.15 3.79 -11.98
CA LYS A 82 39.41 2.38 -11.68
C LYS A 82 38.39 1.80 -10.69
N GLU A 83 37.96 2.57 -9.69
CA GLU A 83 36.97 2.16 -8.69
C GLU A 83 35.56 2.03 -9.28
N TYR A 84 35.15 2.99 -10.11
CA TYR A 84 33.84 2.99 -10.78
C TYR A 84 33.80 2.17 -12.08
N GLY A 85 34.92 1.56 -12.50
CA GLY A 85 34.99 0.70 -13.67
C GLY A 85 34.68 1.39 -15.01
N LEU A 86 34.79 2.72 -15.05
CA LEU A 86 34.45 3.56 -16.22
C LEU A 86 35.42 3.37 -17.40
N ASP A 87 36.56 2.73 -17.16
CA ASP A 87 37.58 2.41 -18.17
C ASP A 87 37.23 1.17 -19.02
N LYS A 88 36.16 0.44 -18.70
CA LYS A 88 35.65 -0.67 -19.52
C LYS A 88 34.51 -0.19 -20.41
N LYS A 89 34.85 0.37 -21.57
CA LYS A 89 33.96 0.44 -22.74
C LYS A 89 34.55 -0.36 -23.88
#